data_AF-A0A1B0B114-F1
#
_entry.id   AF-A0A1B0B114-F1
#
_cell.length_a   1.000
_cell.length_b   1.000
_cell.length_c   1.000
_cell.angle_alpha   90.00
_cell.angle_beta   90.00
_cell.angle_gamma   90.00
#
_symmetry.space_group_name_H-M   'P 1'
#
loop_
_entity.id
_entity.type
_entity.pdbx_description
1 polymer ?
#
loop_
_entity_poly.entity_id
_entity_poly.type
_entity_poly.pdbx_seq_one_letter_code
_entity_poly.pdbx_strand_id
1 'polypeptide(L)'
;MITSTLINKISTNWYRCGELLQNKWITFLNSVGDDSVTIWIVVPFILLLFSFWLYAGIFTLMDLTNKPHFLRKYKIQVGVNEPVDKNRLWKATKQVLFNQLIITPAMLFLNYFVFVKYISFPCVHILPSMRRFLIDMSLMVALEEAFFYYVHRALHHRSIYKYIHKQHHEWTAPVAIITLYCHPIEHICSNMGPIGVLTILIRPHILNVWFFAVLAILNSMTDHTGYSFPFSPNSVRFQDLHHAK
;
A
#
# COMPACT_ATOMS: atom_id res chain seq x y z
N MET A 1 -20.56 42.56 1.32
CA MET A 1 -19.18 43.09 1.29
C MET A 1 -18.20 42.23 2.11
N ILE A 2 -18.54 41.79 3.33
CA ILE A 2 -17.67 40.90 4.14
C ILE A 2 -17.52 39.49 3.53
N THR A 3 -18.60 38.94 2.98
CA THR A 3 -18.63 37.62 2.33
C THR A 3 -17.76 37.55 1.06
N SER A 4 -17.76 38.60 0.23
CA SER A 4 -16.90 38.68 -0.96
C SER A 4 -15.41 38.75 -0.61
N THR A 5 -15.04 39.46 0.46
CA THR A 5 -13.64 39.56 0.91
C THR A 5 -13.12 38.23 1.48
N LEU A 6 -13.97 37.49 2.21
CA LEU A 6 -13.61 36.17 2.73
C LEU A 6 -13.44 35.14 1.61
N ILE A 7 -14.37 35.08 0.65
CA ILE A 7 -14.30 34.18 -0.51
C ILE A 7 -13.03 34.45 -1.33
N ASN A 8 -12.73 35.73 -1.60
CA ASN A 8 -11.52 36.10 -2.32
C ASN A 8 -10.26 35.68 -1.56
N LYS A 9 -10.20 35.89 -0.24
CA LYS A 9 -9.05 35.46 0.58
C LYS A 9 -8.85 33.94 0.57
N ILE A 10 -9.93 33.16 0.69
CA ILE A 10 -9.88 31.70 0.60
C ILE A 10 -9.36 31.27 -0.78
N SER A 11 -9.91 31.87 -1.85
CA SER A 11 -9.49 31.57 -3.22
C SER A 11 -8.01 31.89 -3.44
N THR A 12 -7.52 33.07 -3.02
CA THR A 12 -6.11 33.43 -3.15
C THR A 12 -5.20 32.47 -2.38
N ASN A 13 -5.58 32.11 -1.15
CA ASN A 13 -4.82 31.15 -0.36
C ASN A 13 -4.79 29.77 -1.03
N TRP A 14 -5.91 29.31 -1.58
CA TRP A 14 -6.00 28.06 -2.33
C TRP A 14 -5.04 28.02 -3.52
N TYR A 15 -5.02 29.08 -4.34
CA TYR A 15 -4.10 29.17 -5.48
C TYR A 15 -2.63 29.19 -5.03
N ARG A 16 -2.30 29.98 -4.00
CA ARG A 16 -0.93 30.02 -3.43
C ARG A 16 -0.49 28.65 -2.91
N CYS A 17 -1.36 27.91 -2.24
CA CYS A 17 -1.06 26.54 -1.80
C CYS A 17 -0.76 25.62 -3.00
N GLY A 18 -1.56 25.72 -4.07
CA GLY A 18 -1.32 24.99 -5.31
C GLY A 18 0.04 25.29 -5.93
N GLU A 19 0.41 26.57 -6.05
CA GLU A 19 1.73 26.99 -6.57
C GLU A 19 2.88 26.49 -5.69
N LEU A 20 2.74 26.56 -4.37
CA LEU A 20 3.76 26.04 -3.45
C LEU A 20 3.96 24.53 -3.59
N LEU A 21 2.88 23.76 -3.73
CA LEU A 21 2.95 22.33 -3.97
C LEU A 21 3.58 22.02 -5.33
N GLN A 22 3.19 22.76 -6.37
CA GLN A 22 3.76 22.64 -7.71
C GLN A 22 5.27 22.91 -7.71
N ASN A 23 5.72 23.97 -7.02
CA ASN A 23 7.13 24.29 -6.91
C ASN A 23 7.92 23.21 -6.16
N LYS A 24 7.38 22.72 -5.03
CA LYS A 24 7.99 21.60 -4.28
C LYS A 24 8.09 20.32 -5.13
N TRP A 25 7.07 20.05 -5.93
CA TRP A 25 7.05 18.92 -6.84
C TRP A 25 8.13 19.04 -7.92
N ILE A 26 8.29 20.21 -8.54
CA ILE A 26 9.39 20.46 -9.49
C ILE A 26 10.76 20.33 -8.80
N THR A 27 10.94 20.89 -7.60
CA THR A 27 12.19 20.72 -6.84
C THR A 27 12.50 19.25 -6.57
N PHE A 28 11.49 18.45 -6.23
CA PHE A 28 11.63 17.02 -6.04
C PHE A 28 12.06 16.32 -7.34
N LEU A 29 11.39 16.58 -8.46
CA LEU A 29 11.74 16.02 -9.77
C LEU A 29 13.17 16.40 -10.19
N ASN A 30 13.58 17.65 -9.97
CA ASN A 30 14.94 18.10 -10.27
C ASN A 30 16.00 17.41 -9.40
N SER A 31 15.63 16.93 -8.22
CA SER A 31 16.56 16.27 -7.28
C SER A 31 16.67 14.78 -7.54
N VAL A 32 15.56 14.14 -7.91
CA VAL A 32 15.46 12.69 -8.11
C VAL A 32 15.71 12.28 -9.55
N GLY A 33 15.40 13.14 -10.51
CA GLY A 33 15.29 12.83 -11.93
C GLY A 33 13.84 12.63 -12.35
N ASP A 34 13.53 13.06 -13.57
CA ASP A 34 12.20 12.97 -14.19
C ASP A 34 12.14 11.98 -15.36
N ASP A 35 13.20 11.21 -15.57
CA ASP A 35 13.21 10.14 -16.58
C ASP A 35 12.18 9.05 -16.20
N SER A 36 11.60 8.45 -17.23
CA SER A 36 10.47 7.57 -17.06
C SER A 36 10.81 6.28 -16.30
N VAL A 37 12.05 5.80 -16.34
CA VAL A 37 12.47 4.62 -15.56
C VAL A 37 12.53 4.98 -14.08
N THR A 38 13.13 6.12 -13.74
CA THR A 38 13.18 6.61 -12.36
C THR A 38 11.78 6.80 -11.80
N ILE A 39 10.91 7.49 -12.52
CA ILE A 39 9.56 7.84 -12.05
C ILE A 39 8.63 6.62 -11.95
N TRP A 40 8.67 5.69 -12.91
CA TRP A 40 7.71 4.58 -12.94
C TRP A 40 8.21 3.30 -12.26
N ILE A 41 9.52 3.17 -12.02
CA ILE A 41 10.11 1.95 -11.43
C ILE A 41 10.82 2.26 -10.13
N VAL A 42 11.83 3.14 -10.16
CA VAL A 42 12.76 3.32 -9.03
C VAL A 42 12.08 3.99 -7.84
N VAL A 43 11.44 5.13 -8.05
CA VAL A 43 10.74 5.86 -6.98
C VAL A 43 9.64 5.03 -6.31
N PRO A 44 8.67 4.42 -7.04
CA PRO A 44 7.64 3.62 -6.40
C PRO A 44 8.20 2.40 -5.67
N PHE A 45 9.25 1.76 -6.21
CA PHE A 45 9.93 0.67 -5.53
C PHE A 45 10.51 1.10 -4.16
N ILE A 46 11.24 2.22 -4.14
CA ILE A 46 11.83 2.76 -2.91
C ILE A 46 10.73 3.18 -1.93
N LEU A 47 9.69 3.88 -2.41
CA LEU A 47 8.57 4.32 -1.58
C LEU A 47 7.85 3.15 -0.91
N LEU A 48 7.56 2.09 -1.66
CA LEU A 48 6.90 0.89 -1.14
C LEU A 48 7.79 0.15 -0.14
N LEU A 49 9.08 -0.03 -0.46
CA LEU A 49 10.03 -0.69 0.42
C LEU A 49 10.17 0.08 1.74
N PHE A 50 10.41 1.39 1.67
CA PHE A 50 10.56 2.25 2.84
C PHE A 50 9.29 2.28 3.69
N SER A 51 8.12 2.51 3.07
CA SER A 51 6.84 2.59 3.80
C SER A 51 6.50 1.28 4.50
N PHE A 52 6.74 0.15 3.83
CA PHE A 52 6.54 -1.18 4.40
C PHE A 52 7.41 -1.41 5.63
N TRP A 53 8.74 -1.26 5.50
CA TRP A 53 9.66 -1.57 6.59
C TRP A 53 9.56 -0.58 7.75
N LEU A 54 9.26 0.68 7.48
CA LEU A 54 9.00 1.67 8.52
C LEU A 54 7.77 1.28 9.35
N TYR A 55 6.65 0.98 8.69
CA TYR A 55 5.40 0.66 9.37
C TYR A 55 5.45 -0.72 10.04
N ALA A 56 5.81 -1.77 9.29
CA ALA A 56 5.92 -3.12 9.80
C ALA A 56 6.98 -3.23 10.89
N GLY A 57 8.08 -2.46 10.81
CA GLY A 57 9.15 -2.46 11.80
C GLY A 57 8.69 -2.00 13.18
N ILE A 58 7.85 -0.96 13.26
CA ILE A 58 7.28 -0.47 14.52
C ILE A 58 6.47 -1.59 15.20
N PHE A 59 5.55 -2.21 14.47
CA PHE A 59 4.71 -3.29 15.01
C PHE A 59 5.49 -4.56 15.31
N THR A 60 6.43 -4.93 14.44
CA THR A 60 7.30 -6.09 14.66
C THR A 60 8.14 -5.91 15.93
N LEU A 61 8.64 -4.71 16.20
CA LEU A 61 9.33 -4.42 17.46
C LEU A 61 8.40 -4.59 18.67
N MET A 62 7.15 -4.13 18.56
CA MET A 62 6.15 -4.32 19.61
C MET A 62 5.83 -5.81 19.84
N ASP A 63 5.68 -6.59 18.78
CA ASP A 63 5.37 -8.02 18.85
C ASP A 63 6.57 -8.87 19.32
N LEU A 64 7.81 -8.43 19.09
CA LEU A 64 9.03 -9.09 19.59
C LEU A 64 9.33 -8.77 21.06
N THR A 65 9.00 -7.55 21.50
CA THR A 65 9.37 -7.05 22.84
C THR A 65 8.21 -7.05 23.82
N ASN A 66 6.97 -7.22 23.35
CA ASN A 66 5.72 -6.99 24.08
C ASN A 66 5.62 -5.58 24.69
N LYS A 67 6.35 -4.60 24.16
CA LYS A 67 6.39 -3.21 24.63
C LYS A 67 5.90 -2.25 23.55
N PRO A 68 5.34 -1.08 23.95
CA PRO A 68 5.05 -0.70 25.32
C PRO A 68 3.76 -1.35 25.85
N HIS A 69 3.75 -1.72 27.14
CA HIS A 69 2.64 -2.46 27.77
C HIS A 69 1.28 -1.77 27.64
N PHE A 70 1.23 -0.43 27.63
CA PHE A 70 -0.03 0.31 27.52
C PHE A 70 -0.74 0.15 26.17
N LEU A 71 -0.03 -0.28 25.12
CA LEU A 71 -0.60 -0.59 23.81
C LEU A 71 -1.03 -2.06 23.69
N ARG A 72 -0.57 -2.95 24.59
CA ARG A 72 -0.91 -4.38 24.54
C ARG A 72 -2.39 -4.65 24.78
N LYS A 73 -3.10 -3.74 25.47
CA LYS A 73 -4.56 -3.81 25.64
C LYS A 73 -5.35 -3.80 24.31
N TYR A 74 -4.71 -3.40 23.21
CA TYR A 74 -5.33 -3.38 21.88
C TYR A 74 -5.06 -4.65 21.07
N LYS A 75 -4.25 -5.60 21.58
CA LYS A 75 -4.01 -6.88 20.90
C LYS A 75 -5.31 -7.68 20.82
N ILE A 76 -5.60 -8.24 19.65
CA ILE A 76 -6.84 -8.97 19.40
C ILE A 76 -6.74 -10.40 19.95
N GLN A 77 -5.75 -11.18 19.50
CA GLN A 77 -5.49 -12.54 19.97
C GLN A 77 -4.42 -12.54 21.08
N VAL A 78 -4.88 -12.43 22.33
CA VAL A 78 -4.00 -12.42 23.51
C VAL A 78 -3.43 -13.81 23.78
N GLY A 79 -2.12 -13.89 24.04
CA GLY A 79 -1.37 -15.11 24.32
C GLY A 79 -0.89 -15.88 23.09
N VAL A 80 -1.28 -15.47 21.88
CA VAL A 80 -0.88 -16.13 20.63
C VAL A 80 0.23 -15.33 19.95
N ASN A 81 1.36 -15.97 19.64
CA ASN A 81 2.55 -15.32 19.08
C ASN A 81 3.06 -14.15 19.95
N GLU A 82 3.02 -14.26 21.28
CA GLU A 82 3.49 -13.23 22.22
C GLU A 82 4.57 -13.77 23.20
N PRO A 83 5.86 -13.44 23.02
CA PRO A 83 6.44 -12.74 21.87
C PRO A 83 6.44 -13.62 20.62
N VAL A 84 6.54 -12.98 19.45
CA VAL A 84 6.64 -13.71 18.18
C VAL A 84 7.90 -14.57 18.16
N ASP A 85 7.76 -15.81 17.69
CA ASP A 85 8.92 -16.69 17.46
C ASP A 85 9.84 -16.11 16.38
N LYS A 86 11.11 -15.88 16.74
CA LYS A 86 12.10 -15.23 15.88
C LYS A 86 12.44 -16.04 14.63
N ASN A 87 12.46 -17.38 14.74
CA ASN A 87 12.80 -18.24 13.61
C ASN A 87 11.70 -18.22 12.56
N ARG A 88 10.43 -18.32 13.00
CA ARG A 88 9.25 -18.19 12.15
C ARG A 88 9.16 -16.80 11.53
N LEU A 89 9.41 -15.75 12.31
CA LEU A 89 9.49 -14.38 11.82
C LEU A 89 10.56 -14.25 10.73
N TRP A 90 11.76 -14.79 10.97
CA TRP A 90 12.84 -14.75 9.98
C TRP A 90 12.50 -15.50 8.69
N LYS A 91 11.84 -16.66 8.79
CA LYS A 91 11.30 -17.38 7.61
C LYS A 91 10.33 -16.49 6.83
N ALA A 92 9.41 -15.82 7.52
CA ALA A 92 8.45 -14.91 6.88
C ALA A 92 9.16 -13.71 6.23
N THR A 93 10.10 -13.10 6.94
CA THR A 93 10.93 -11.99 6.44
C THR A 93 11.67 -12.35 5.15
N LYS A 94 12.25 -13.54 5.04
CA LYS A 94 12.94 -13.96 3.80
C LYS A 94 11.99 -14.00 2.60
N GLN A 95 10.77 -14.52 2.80
CA GLN A 95 9.78 -14.56 1.73
C GLN A 95 9.29 -13.15 1.37
N VAL A 96 9.05 -12.30 2.37
CA VAL A 96 8.68 -10.88 2.15
C VAL A 96 9.77 -10.18 1.34
N LEU A 97 11.03 -10.35 1.71
CA LEU A 97 12.18 -9.82 0.98
C LEU A 97 12.26 -10.40 -0.43
N PHE A 98 11.98 -11.68 -0.64
CA PHE A 98 11.92 -12.26 -1.98
C PHE A 98 10.82 -11.59 -2.83
N ASN A 99 9.62 -11.47 -2.29
CA ASN A 99 8.51 -10.81 -2.97
C ASN A 99 8.85 -9.34 -3.27
N GLN A 100 9.46 -8.62 -2.34
CA GLN A 100 9.82 -7.21 -2.51
C GLN A 100 11.03 -6.97 -3.42
N LEU A 101 12.10 -7.78 -3.33
CA LEU A 101 13.36 -7.52 -4.02
C LEU A 101 13.45 -8.21 -5.38
N ILE A 102 12.64 -9.25 -5.61
CA ILE A 102 12.63 -10.00 -6.87
C ILE A 102 11.32 -9.79 -7.62
N ILE A 103 10.18 -10.05 -6.97
CA ILE A 103 8.89 -10.05 -7.67
C ILE A 103 8.40 -8.63 -7.94
N THR A 104 8.43 -7.72 -6.95
CA THR A 104 8.00 -6.32 -7.13
C THR A 104 8.76 -5.61 -8.25
N PRO A 105 10.12 -5.63 -8.31
CA PRO A 105 10.85 -4.92 -9.36
C PRO A 105 10.64 -5.57 -10.74
N ALA A 106 10.55 -6.90 -10.80
CA ALA A 106 10.20 -7.61 -12.03
C ALA A 106 8.82 -7.20 -12.54
N MET A 107 7.83 -7.07 -11.66
CA MET A 107 6.49 -6.63 -12.02
C MET A 107 6.43 -5.15 -12.41
N LEU A 108 7.17 -4.27 -11.74
CA LEU A 108 7.28 -2.85 -12.12
C LEU A 108 7.94 -2.71 -13.50
N PHE A 109 9.01 -3.46 -13.74
CA PHE A 109 9.69 -3.51 -15.03
C PHE A 109 8.76 -4.03 -16.13
N LEU A 110 8.09 -5.16 -15.90
CA LEU A 110 7.12 -5.73 -16.84
C LEU A 110 6.00 -4.75 -17.15
N ASN A 111 5.36 -4.18 -16.11
CA ASN A 111 4.27 -3.23 -16.29
C ASN A 111 4.73 -2.00 -17.09
N TYR A 112 5.93 -1.49 -16.80
CA TYR A 112 6.47 -0.34 -17.49
C TYR A 112 6.77 -0.64 -18.98
N PHE A 113 7.54 -1.69 -19.26
CA PHE A 113 7.99 -2.00 -20.61
C PHE A 113 6.90 -2.59 -21.50
N VAL A 114 5.86 -3.20 -20.95
CA VAL A 114 4.75 -3.76 -21.74
C VAL A 114 3.61 -2.76 -21.93
N PHE A 115 3.32 -1.93 -20.91
CA PHE A 115 2.13 -1.08 -20.94
C PHE A 115 2.48 0.40 -20.80
N VAL A 116 3.09 0.82 -19.68
CA VAL A 116 3.20 2.25 -19.34
C VAL A 116 3.97 3.03 -20.40
N LYS A 117 5.04 2.46 -20.95
CA LYS A 117 5.86 3.09 -21.99
C LYS A 117 5.07 3.45 -23.26
N TYR A 118 3.97 2.75 -23.52
CA TYR A 118 3.17 2.88 -24.75
C TYR A 118 1.81 3.56 -24.53
N ILE A 119 1.45 3.87 -23.28
CA ILE A 119 0.20 4.54 -22.94
C ILE A 119 0.49 5.98 -22.58
N SER A 120 -0.33 6.90 -23.08
CA SER A 120 -0.24 8.31 -22.71
C SER A 120 -0.79 8.55 -21.30
N PHE A 121 0.08 9.04 -20.41
CA PHE A 121 -0.26 9.50 -19.06
C PHE A 121 -0.18 11.03 -18.96
N PRO A 122 -0.81 11.65 -17.94
CA PRO A 122 -0.61 13.07 -17.65
C PRO A 122 0.87 13.43 -17.50
N CYS A 123 1.23 14.64 -17.94
CA CYS A 123 2.59 15.17 -17.84
C CYS A 123 3.06 15.15 -16.38
N VAL A 124 4.24 14.55 -16.13
CA VAL A 124 4.79 14.42 -14.77
C VAL A 124 5.09 15.78 -14.14
N HIS A 125 5.44 16.80 -14.92
CA HIS A 125 5.79 18.12 -14.38
C HIS A 125 4.59 18.92 -13.89
N ILE A 126 3.36 18.57 -14.26
CA ILE A 126 2.16 19.35 -13.92
C ILE A 126 1.31 18.53 -12.96
N LEU A 127 1.22 18.99 -11.71
CA LEU A 127 0.38 18.33 -10.71
C LEU A 127 -1.08 18.32 -11.16
N PRO A 128 -1.82 17.23 -10.86
CA PRO A 128 -3.24 17.19 -11.14
C PRO A 128 -3.97 18.23 -10.29
N SER A 129 -5.03 18.82 -10.83
CA SER A 129 -5.94 19.61 -10.01
C SER A 129 -6.48 18.77 -8.84
N MET A 130 -6.79 19.39 -7.70
CA MET A 130 -7.33 18.66 -6.55
C MET A 130 -8.57 17.83 -6.92
N ARG A 131 -9.44 18.37 -7.78
CA ARG A 131 -10.62 17.66 -8.27
C ARG A 131 -10.23 16.38 -9.01
N ARG A 132 -9.27 16.46 -9.95
CA ARG A 132 -8.79 15.28 -10.69
C ARG A 132 -8.12 14.29 -9.75
N PHE A 133 -7.29 14.77 -8.83
CA PHE A 133 -6.63 13.92 -7.84
C PHE A 133 -7.65 13.12 -7.02
N LEU A 134 -8.68 13.78 -6.48
CA LEU A 134 -9.71 13.13 -5.67
C LEU A 134 -10.55 12.13 -6.48
N ILE A 135 -10.95 12.48 -7.70
CA ILE A 135 -11.71 11.57 -8.57
C ILE A 135 -10.90 10.31 -8.87
N ASP A 136 -9.64 10.47 -9.27
CA ASP A 136 -8.76 9.33 -9.58
C ASP A 136 -8.56 8.45 -8.34
N MET A 137 -8.30 9.06 -7.17
CA MET A 137 -8.17 8.31 -5.92
C MET A 137 -9.45 7.55 -5.56
N SER A 138 -10.62 8.16 -5.67
CA SER A 138 -11.90 7.49 -5.38
C SER A 138 -12.17 6.33 -6.33
N LEU A 139 -11.87 6.49 -7.62
CA LEU A 139 -12.00 5.41 -8.60
C LEU A 139 -11.01 4.28 -8.32
N MET A 140 -9.77 4.60 -8.00
CA MET A 140 -8.76 3.60 -7.65
C MET A 140 -9.16 2.80 -6.41
N VAL A 141 -9.64 3.45 -5.33
CA VAL A 141 -10.11 2.75 -4.13
C VAL A 141 -11.29 1.83 -4.45
N ALA A 142 -12.34 2.34 -5.09
CA ALA A 142 -13.55 1.55 -5.33
C ALA A 142 -13.29 0.33 -6.25
N LEU A 143 -12.45 0.51 -7.27
CA LEU A 143 -12.12 -0.58 -8.19
C LEU A 143 -11.08 -1.54 -7.61
N GLU A 144 -10.17 -1.08 -6.77
CA GLU A 144 -9.23 -1.95 -6.05
C GLU A 144 -9.95 -2.85 -5.08
N GLU A 145 -10.90 -2.33 -4.30
CA GLU A 145 -11.71 -3.14 -3.38
C GLU A 145 -12.42 -4.28 -4.12
N ALA A 146 -13.05 -3.96 -5.25
CA ALA A 146 -13.72 -4.96 -6.09
C ALA A 146 -12.72 -5.99 -6.65
N PHE A 147 -11.61 -5.52 -7.23
CA PHE A 147 -10.59 -6.38 -7.82
C PHE A 147 -10.00 -7.32 -6.78
N PHE A 148 -9.54 -6.77 -5.66
CA PHE A 148 -8.94 -7.52 -4.56
C PHE A 148 -9.92 -8.55 -4.02
N TYR A 149 -11.18 -8.19 -3.80
CA TYR A 149 -12.21 -9.13 -3.33
C TYR A 149 -12.33 -10.36 -4.24
N TYR A 150 -12.45 -10.17 -5.55
CA TYR A 150 -12.63 -11.30 -6.46
C TYR A 150 -11.37 -12.15 -6.58
N VAL A 151 -10.18 -11.54 -6.62
CA VAL A 151 -8.92 -12.29 -6.63
C VAL A 151 -8.74 -13.07 -5.34
N HIS A 152 -8.95 -12.43 -4.19
CA HIS A 152 -8.84 -13.07 -2.88
C HIS A 152 -9.84 -14.22 -2.74
N ARG A 153 -11.09 -14.01 -3.15
CA ARG A 153 -12.11 -15.08 -3.16
C ARG A 153 -11.71 -16.24 -4.07
N ALA A 154 -11.14 -15.97 -5.24
CA ALA A 154 -10.64 -17.01 -6.14
C ALA A 154 -9.46 -17.79 -5.52
N LEU A 155 -8.56 -17.09 -4.82
CA LEU A 155 -7.44 -17.72 -4.09
C LEU A 155 -7.92 -18.61 -2.94
N HIS A 156 -9.07 -18.33 -2.34
CA HIS A 156 -9.75 -19.20 -1.36
C HIS A 156 -10.47 -20.41 -1.96
N HIS A 157 -10.56 -20.50 -3.29
CA HIS A 157 -11.19 -21.66 -3.91
C HIS A 157 -10.42 -22.95 -3.60
N ARG A 158 -11.14 -24.03 -3.26
CA ARG A 158 -10.57 -25.29 -2.75
C ARG A 158 -9.46 -25.88 -3.62
N SER A 159 -9.53 -25.70 -4.94
CA SER A 159 -8.53 -26.20 -5.89
C SER A 159 -7.22 -25.41 -5.88
N ILE A 160 -7.23 -24.15 -5.44
CA ILE A 160 -6.09 -23.21 -5.51
C ILE A 160 -5.52 -22.95 -4.12
N TYR A 161 -6.38 -22.85 -3.11
CA TYR A 161 -6.02 -22.44 -1.73
C TYR A 161 -4.78 -23.13 -1.19
N LYS A 162 -4.76 -24.47 -1.24
CA LYS A 162 -3.68 -25.27 -0.65
C LYS A 162 -2.30 -25.02 -1.28
N TYR A 163 -2.25 -24.46 -2.50
CA TYR A 163 -1.02 -24.23 -3.25
C TYR A 163 -0.53 -22.79 -3.19
N ILE A 164 -1.45 -21.82 -3.14
CA ILE A 164 -1.12 -20.40 -3.27
C ILE A 164 -1.40 -19.65 -1.97
N HIS A 165 -2.63 -19.73 -1.47
CA HIS A 165 -3.08 -18.85 -0.39
C HIS A 165 -2.88 -19.40 1.01
N LYS A 166 -2.74 -20.73 1.16
CA LYS A 166 -2.52 -21.37 2.46
C LYS A 166 -1.27 -20.83 3.17
N GLN A 167 -0.22 -20.48 2.42
CA GLN A 167 0.99 -19.90 3.00
C GLN A 167 0.70 -18.59 3.75
N HIS A 168 -0.15 -17.73 3.20
CA HIS A 168 -0.54 -16.47 3.82
C HIS A 168 -1.28 -16.70 5.15
N HIS A 169 -2.11 -17.74 5.21
CA HIS A 169 -2.84 -18.18 6.41
C HIS A 169 -2.03 -19.04 7.37
N GLU A 170 -0.73 -19.26 7.14
CA GLU A 170 0.11 -19.96 8.14
C GLU A 170 0.21 -19.18 9.45
N TRP A 171 -0.10 -17.87 9.46
CA TRP A 171 -0.07 -16.99 10.62
C TRP A 171 -1.47 -16.70 11.17
N THR A 172 -1.97 -17.62 11.99
CA THR A 172 -3.32 -17.53 12.58
C THR A 172 -3.56 -16.30 13.45
N ALA A 173 -2.51 -15.80 14.13
CA ALA A 173 -2.49 -14.47 14.72
C ALA A 173 -1.49 -13.61 13.94
N PRO A 174 -1.98 -12.74 13.03
CA PRO A 174 -1.12 -12.00 12.13
C PRO A 174 -0.32 -10.92 12.86
N VAL A 175 0.81 -10.56 12.26
CA VAL A 175 1.64 -9.41 12.63
C VAL A 175 1.99 -8.64 11.35
N ALA A 176 2.21 -7.33 11.44
CA ALA A 176 2.19 -6.45 10.27
C ALA A 176 3.08 -6.90 9.10
N ILE A 177 4.25 -7.49 9.37
CA ILE A 177 5.18 -7.99 8.35
C ILE A 177 4.61 -9.13 7.49
N ILE A 178 3.64 -9.91 7.99
CA ILE A 178 3.09 -11.06 7.27
C ILE A 178 2.16 -10.66 6.13
N THR A 179 1.82 -9.37 6.03
CA THR A 179 1.04 -8.80 4.92
C THR A 179 1.57 -9.24 3.55
N LEU A 180 2.89 -9.30 3.39
CA LEU A 180 3.54 -9.76 2.16
C LEU A 180 4.16 -11.18 2.27
N TYR A 181 3.91 -11.88 3.37
CA TYR A 181 4.23 -13.30 3.51
C TYR A 181 3.19 -14.12 2.76
N CYS A 182 3.38 -14.25 1.46
CA CYS A 182 2.49 -14.99 0.58
C CYS A 182 3.28 -15.63 -0.57
N HIS A 183 2.61 -16.56 -1.27
CA HIS A 183 3.16 -17.15 -2.48
C HIS A 183 3.38 -16.07 -3.57
N PRO A 184 4.44 -16.15 -4.40
CA PRO A 184 4.73 -15.13 -5.42
C PRO A 184 3.55 -14.82 -6.36
N ILE A 185 2.75 -15.83 -6.73
CA ILE A 185 1.54 -15.63 -7.55
C ILE A 185 0.50 -14.79 -6.81
N GLU A 186 0.30 -15.01 -5.51
CA GLU A 186 -0.59 -14.15 -4.72
C GLU A 186 -0.02 -12.73 -4.61
N HIS A 187 1.30 -12.59 -4.46
CA HIS A 187 1.93 -11.27 -4.49
C HIS A 187 1.66 -10.53 -5.81
N ILE A 188 1.79 -11.23 -6.94
CA ILE A 188 1.51 -10.67 -8.26
C ILE A 188 0.02 -10.33 -8.40
N CYS A 189 -0.89 -11.24 -8.08
CA CYS A 189 -2.31 -11.08 -8.38
C CYS A 189 -3.03 -10.16 -7.38
N SER A 190 -2.74 -10.25 -6.09
CA SER A 190 -3.47 -9.54 -5.03
C SER A 190 -2.80 -8.23 -4.62
N ASN A 191 -1.47 -8.13 -4.69
CA ASN A 191 -0.76 -6.94 -4.22
C ASN A 191 -0.32 -6.03 -5.38
N MET A 192 0.38 -6.57 -6.38
CA MET A 192 0.88 -5.78 -7.52
C MET A 192 -0.19 -5.57 -8.60
N GLY A 193 -1.01 -6.58 -8.83
CA GLY A 193 -2.01 -6.67 -9.89
C GLY A 193 -3.02 -5.53 -9.85
N PRO A 194 -3.72 -5.28 -8.73
CA PRO A 194 -4.73 -4.22 -8.68
C PRO A 194 -4.12 -2.87 -9.03
N ILE A 195 -2.99 -2.50 -8.42
CA ILE A 195 -2.32 -1.22 -8.66
C ILE A 195 -1.91 -1.07 -10.13
N GLY A 196 -1.27 -2.10 -10.71
CA GLY A 196 -0.81 -2.08 -12.10
C GLY A 196 -1.96 -2.00 -13.11
N VAL A 197 -3.02 -2.78 -12.91
CA VAL A 197 -4.21 -2.78 -13.78
C VAL A 197 -4.94 -1.44 -13.69
N LEU A 198 -5.18 -0.93 -12.48
CA LEU A 198 -5.88 0.34 -12.26
C LEU A 198 -5.11 1.52 -12.86
N THR A 199 -3.78 1.50 -12.77
CA THR A 199 -2.92 2.50 -13.41
C THR A 199 -3.16 2.56 -14.91
N ILE A 200 -3.24 1.40 -15.57
CA ILE A 200 -3.48 1.30 -17.03
C ILE A 200 -4.91 1.74 -17.40
N LEU A 201 -5.90 1.37 -16.58
CA LEU A 201 -7.32 1.63 -16.84
C LEU A 201 -7.70 3.10 -16.60
N ILE A 202 -7.30 3.66 -15.46
CA ILE A 202 -7.69 5.02 -15.03
C ILE A 202 -6.76 6.09 -15.62
N ARG A 203 -5.50 5.72 -15.87
CA ARG A 203 -4.43 6.60 -16.35
C ARG A 203 -4.25 7.87 -15.49
N PRO A 204 -4.10 7.71 -14.17
CA PRO A 204 -3.99 8.86 -13.28
C PRO A 204 -2.59 9.50 -13.40
N HIS A 205 -2.41 10.68 -12.81
CA HIS A 205 -1.08 11.26 -12.67
C HIS A 205 -0.20 10.35 -11.79
N ILE A 206 1.12 10.30 -12.03
CA ILE A 206 2.01 9.39 -11.29
C ILE A 206 1.94 9.58 -9.77
N LEU A 207 1.77 10.82 -9.30
CA LEU A 207 1.59 11.12 -7.88
C LEU A 207 0.41 10.35 -7.26
N ASN A 208 -0.71 10.21 -7.98
CA ASN A 208 -1.85 9.41 -7.54
C ASN A 208 -1.46 7.93 -7.42
N VAL A 209 -0.73 7.39 -8.38
CA VAL A 209 -0.26 6.00 -8.34
C VAL A 209 0.61 5.76 -7.11
N TRP A 210 1.60 6.62 -6.86
CA TRP A 210 2.47 6.51 -5.69
C TRP A 210 1.71 6.62 -4.38
N PHE A 211 0.85 7.64 -4.27
CA PHE A 211 0.06 7.87 -3.06
C PHE A 211 -0.90 6.70 -2.79
N PHE A 212 -1.57 6.21 -3.84
CA PHE A 212 -2.46 5.05 -3.75
C PHE A 212 -1.70 3.79 -3.35
N ALA A 213 -0.55 3.51 -3.96
CA ALA A 213 0.23 2.32 -3.66
C ALA A 213 0.71 2.29 -2.19
N VAL A 214 1.15 3.45 -1.67
CA VAL A 214 1.51 3.60 -0.25
C VAL A 214 0.28 3.44 0.65
N LEU A 215 -0.84 4.07 0.30
CA LEU A 215 -2.08 3.94 1.07
C LEU A 215 -2.57 2.49 1.12
N ALA A 216 -2.53 1.77 0.00
CA ALA A 216 -2.97 0.38 -0.10
C ALA A 216 -2.12 -0.55 0.77
N ILE A 217 -0.78 -0.43 0.73
CA ILE A 217 0.08 -1.28 1.56
C ILE A 217 -0.05 -0.94 3.06
N LEU A 218 -0.21 0.35 3.41
CA LEU A 218 -0.44 0.76 4.80
C LEU A 218 -1.79 0.25 5.32
N ASN A 219 -2.85 0.30 4.51
CA ASN A 219 -4.15 -0.24 4.84
C ASN A 219 -4.07 -1.76 5.08
N SER A 220 -3.47 -2.48 4.13
CA SER A 220 -3.29 -3.93 4.25
C SER A 220 -2.46 -4.30 5.48
N MET A 221 -1.36 -3.59 5.76
CA MET A 221 -0.60 -3.83 6.99
C MET A 221 -1.39 -3.55 8.26
N THR A 222 -2.23 -2.50 8.26
CA THR A 222 -3.08 -2.16 9.41
C THR A 222 -4.00 -3.33 9.77
N ASP A 223 -4.61 -3.95 8.77
CA ASP A 223 -5.46 -5.14 8.95
C ASP A 223 -4.69 -6.38 9.46
N HIS A 224 -3.35 -6.42 9.26
CA HIS A 224 -2.48 -7.52 9.71
C HIS A 224 -1.67 -7.22 10.96
N THR A 225 -1.79 -6.04 11.56
CA THR A 225 -1.03 -5.70 12.79
C THR A 225 -1.35 -6.63 13.95
N GLY A 226 -2.57 -7.17 14.00
CA GLY A 226 -3.12 -7.87 15.16
C GLY A 226 -3.55 -6.94 16.29
N TYR A 227 -3.55 -5.61 16.08
CA TYR A 227 -3.96 -4.61 17.07
C TYR A 227 -5.16 -3.81 16.57
N SER A 228 -6.22 -3.73 17.37
CA SER A 228 -7.38 -2.88 17.12
C SER A 228 -7.32 -1.67 18.05
N PHE A 229 -6.78 -0.56 17.53
CA PHE A 229 -6.66 0.72 18.22
C PHE A 229 -8.00 1.48 18.24
N PRO A 230 -8.12 2.56 19.05
CA PRO A 230 -9.26 3.45 18.93
C PRO A 230 -9.35 3.98 17.50
N PHE A 231 -10.56 3.95 16.93
CA PHE A 231 -10.85 4.34 15.54
C PHE A 231 -10.28 3.42 14.45
N SER A 232 -9.69 2.27 14.80
CA SER A 232 -9.40 1.24 13.79
C SER A 232 -10.69 0.80 13.10
N PRO A 233 -10.70 0.63 11.77
CA PRO A 233 -11.86 0.10 11.06
C PRO A 233 -12.21 -1.32 11.53
N ASN A 234 -13.47 -1.71 11.33
CA ASN A 234 -13.92 -3.08 11.63
C ASN A 234 -13.20 -4.15 10.80
N SER A 235 -12.62 -3.77 9.65
CA SER A 235 -11.81 -4.65 8.79
C SER A 235 -10.67 -5.32 9.57
N VAL A 236 -10.05 -4.62 10.52
CA VAL A 236 -8.92 -5.15 11.28
C VAL A 236 -9.30 -6.39 12.07
N ARG A 237 -10.43 -6.35 12.80
CA ARG A 237 -10.92 -7.51 13.56
C ARG A 237 -11.45 -8.60 12.64
N PHE A 238 -12.08 -8.23 11.54
CA PHE A 238 -12.56 -9.18 10.54
C PHE A 238 -11.40 -9.96 9.91
N GLN A 239 -10.33 -9.28 9.51
CA GLN A 239 -9.15 -9.88 8.91
C GLN A 239 -8.42 -10.79 9.90
N ASP A 240 -8.26 -10.36 11.16
CA ASP A 240 -7.68 -11.17 12.22
C ASP A 240 -8.46 -12.49 12.42
N LEU A 241 -9.79 -12.43 12.49
CA LEU A 241 -10.66 -13.62 12.57
C LEU A 241 -10.63 -14.48 11.30
N HIS A 242 -10.36 -13.88 10.15
CA HIS A 242 -10.25 -14.57 8.87
C HIS A 242 -8.97 -15.42 8.81
N HIS A 243 -7.85 -14.92 9.35
CA HIS A 243 -6.59 -15.67 9.51
C HIS A 243 -6.68 -16.81 10.53
N ALA A 244 -7.55 -16.70 11.53
CA ALA A 244 -7.65 -17.69 12.61
C ALA A 244 -8.30 -19.03 12.21
N LYS A 245 -8.69 -19.22 10.94
CA LYS A 245 -9.43 -20.41 10.43
C LYS A 245 -8.53 -21.35 9.64
#